data_AF-A0A4S8KP77-F1
#
_entry.id   AF-A0A4S8KP77-F1
#
_cell.length_a   1.000
_cell.length_b   1.000
_cell.length_c   1.000
_cell.angle_alpha   90.00
_cell.angle_beta   90.00
_cell.angle_gamma   90.00
#
_symmetry.space_group_name_H-M   'P 1'
#
loop_
_entity.id
_entity.type
_entity.pdbx_description
1 polymer ?
#
loop_
_entity_poly.entity_id
_entity_poly.type
_entity_poly.pdbx_seq_one_letter_code
_entity_poly.pdbx_strand_id
1 'polypeptide(L)' 'AIPLEKYTISQPVFFGAMLEDYICIPALFKPDTEKYCKNLTYKEFKANHWGMLQKSDEVNRELLEWVEGLGM' A
#
# COMPACT_ATOMS: atom_id res chain seq x y z
N ALA A 1 1.28 19.21 -17.20
CA ALA A 1 2.07 18.47 -16.21
C ALA A 1 1.47 18.72 -14.82
N ILE A 2 1.59 17.78 -13.88
CA ILE A 2 1.18 18.01 -12.49
C ILE A 2 2.25 18.90 -11.81
N PRO A 3 1.88 19.95 -11.06
CA PRO A 3 2.85 20.77 -10.32
C PRO A 3 3.57 19.96 -9.23
N LEU A 4 4.86 20.23 -8.98
CA LEU A 4 5.68 19.46 -8.03
C LEU A 4 5.10 19.49 -6.61
N GLU A 5 4.53 20.61 -6.20
CA GLU A 5 3.87 20.78 -4.91
C GLU A 5 2.63 19.90 -4.75
N LYS A 6 2.07 19.38 -5.84
CA LYS A 6 0.92 18.45 -5.85
C LYS A 6 1.33 16.98 -5.86
N TYR A 7 2.64 16.66 -5.84
CA TYR A 7 3.11 15.27 -5.81
C TYR A 7 2.97 14.65 -4.41
N THR A 8 2.88 15.48 -3.36
CA THR A 8 2.75 15.00 -1.99
C THR A 8 1.32 14.57 -1.70
N ILE A 9 1.15 13.34 -1.25
CA ILE A 9 -0.12 12.76 -0.78
C ILE A 9 -0.14 12.89 0.74
N SER A 10 -1.08 13.69 1.25
CA SER A 10 -1.22 13.97 2.69
C SER A 10 -2.33 13.17 3.36
N GLN A 11 -3.21 12.55 2.56
CA GLN A 11 -4.26 11.64 3.03
C GLN A 11 -3.62 10.39 3.67
N PRO A 12 -4.33 9.71 4.60
CA PRO A 12 -3.96 8.35 5.00
C PRO A 12 -3.91 7.42 3.78
N VAL A 13 -2.82 6.66 3.65
CA VAL A 13 -2.60 5.70 2.56
C VAL A 13 -2.30 4.33 3.14
N PHE A 14 -3.03 3.31 2.70
CA PHE A 14 -2.66 1.91 2.90
C PHE A 14 -1.99 1.37 1.64
N PHE A 15 -0.78 0.85 1.75
CA PHE A 15 -0.08 0.17 0.67
C PHE A 15 0.15 -1.30 1.05
N GLY A 16 -0.54 -2.20 0.35
CA GLY A 16 -0.35 -3.65 0.48
C GLY A 16 0.70 -4.17 -0.50
N ALA A 17 1.91 -4.42 0.00
CA ALA A 17 3.06 -4.87 -0.77
C ALA A 17 3.09 -6.40 -0.91
N MET A 18 2.86 -6.89 -2.13
CA MET A 18 2.89 -8.32 -2.45
C MET A 18 4.32 -8.76 -2.75
N LEU A 19 4.97 -9.47 -1.82
CA LEU A 19 6.41 -9.78 -1.88
C LEU A 19 6.81 -10.76 -3.00
N GLU A 20 5.85 -11.49 -3.57
CA GLU A 20 6.07 -12.42 -4.69
C GLU A 20 5.47 -11.85 -6.00
N ASP A 21 5.20 -10.54 -6.04
CA ASP A 21 4.73 -9.84 -7.24
C ASP A 21 5.89 -9.55 -8.19
N TYR A 22 5.84 -10.19 -9.36
CA TYR A 22 6.81 -10.01 -10.45
C TYR A 22 6.42 -8.90 -11.45
N ILE A 23 5.24 -8.30 -11.30
CA ILE A 23 4.74 -7.20 -12.13
C ILE A 23 5.00 -5.87 -11.42
N CYS A 24 4.54 -5.74 -10.18
CA CYS A 24 4.69 -4.54 -9.35
C CYS A 24 5.63 -4.80 -8.18
N ILE A 25 6.92 -4.99 -8.48
CA ILE A 25 7.96 -5.38 -7.50
C ILE A 25 8.03 -4.35 -6.36
N PRO A 26 7.62 -4.67 -5.12
CA PRO A 26 7.48 -3.66 -4.06
C PRO A 26 8.79 -2.94 -3.73
N ALA A 27 9.92 -3.65 -3.78
CA ALA A 27 11.24 -3.08 -3.50
C ALA A 27 11.62 -1.93 -4.46
N LEU A 28 11.11 -1.93 -5.70
CA LEU A 28 11.37 -0.86 -6.67
C LEU A 28 10.53 0.39 -6.40
N PHE A 29 9.31 0.23 -5.86
CA PHE A 29 8.35 1.32 -5.69
C PHE A 29 8.29 1.86 -4.25
N LYS A 30 8.77 1.10 -3.26
CA LYS A 30 8.78 1.51 -1.85
C LYS A 30 9.44 2.88 -1.63
N PRO A 31 10.62 3.20 -2.21
CA PRO A 31 11.24 4.50 -1.99
C PRO A 31 10.39 5.68 -2.44
N ASP A 32 9.76 5.59 -3.61
CA ASP A 32 8.88 6.65 -4.11
C ASP A 32 7.55 6.69 -3.34
N THR A 33 7.01 5.54 -2.94
CA THR A 33 5.80 5.45 -2.11
C THR A 33 6.01 6.17 -0.77
N GLU A 34 7.12 5.89 -0.08
CA GLU A 34 7.52 6.56 1.17
C GLU A 34 7.83 8.05 0.93
N LYS A 35 8.43 8.39 -0.21
CA LYS A 35 8.74 9.77 -0.56
C LYS A 35 7.48 10.62 -0.72
N TYR A 36 6.46 10.11 -1.41
CA TYR A 36 5.28 10.92 -1.77
C TYR A 36 4.09 10.73 -0.82
N CYS A 37 3.92 9.58 -0.17
CA CYS A 37 2.84 9.33 0.79
C CYS A 37 3.30 9.62 2.22
N LYS A 38 2.89 10.77 2.79
CA LYS A 38 3.39 11.20 4.11
C LYS A 38 2.69 10.57 5.31
N ASN A 39 1.50 10.04 5.10
CA ASN A 39 0.75 9.27 6.09
C ASN A 39 0.53 7.84 5.58
N LEU A 40 1.63 7.08 5.49
CA LEU A 40 1.66 5.76 4.88
C LEU A 40 1.59 4.65 5.93
N THR A 41 0.64 3.74 5.79
CA THR A 41 0.64 2.41 6.38
C THR A 41 1.09 1.41 5.31
N TYR A 42 2.28 0.86 5.47
CA TYR A 42 2.86 -0.11 4.55
C TYR A 42 2.77 -1.51 5.16
N LYS A 43 2.06 -2.43 4.50
CA LYS A 43 1.89 -3.82 4.96
C LYS A 43 2.43 -4.77 3.92
N GLU A 44 3.25 -5.72 4.34
CA GLU A 44 3.85 -6.73 3.46
C GLU A 44 3.05 -8.02 3.54
N PHE A 45 2.79 -8.61 2.37
CA PHE A 45 2.08 -9.87 2.23
C PHE A 45 2.94 -10.83 1.42
N LYS A 46 3.10 -12.06 1.91
CA LYS A 46 3.71 -13.13 1.12
C LYS A 46 2.69 -13.69 0.13
N ALA A 47 2.54 -12.98 -0.98
CA ALA A 47 1.59 -13.29 -2.04
C ALA A 47 2.08 -12.76 -3.39
N ASN A 48 1.49 -13.29 -4.46
CA ASN A 48 1.72 -12.88 -5.84
C ASN A 48 0.96 -11.58 -6.17
N HIS A 49 1.02 -11.16 -7.44
CA HIS A 49 0.35 -9.95 -7.94
C HIS A 49 -1.15 -9.87 -7.58
N TRP A 50 -1.83 -11.01 -7.56
CA TRP A 50 -3.23 -11.14 -7.20
C TRP A 50 -3.41 -11.48 -5.71
N GLY A 51 -2.57 -10.93 -4.83
CA GLY A 51 -2.57 -11.27 -3.42
C GLY A 51 -3.91 -11.01 -2.71
N MET A 52 -4.70 -10.05 -3.18
CA MET A 52 -6.07 -9.84 -2.70
C MET A 52 -7.02 -11.02 -2.99
N LEU A 53 -6.71 -11.84 -4.00
CA LEU A 53 -7.43 -13.08 -4.31
C LEU A 53 -6.77 -14.30 -3.65
N GLN A 54 -5.43 -14.36 -3.66
CA GLN A 54 -4.67 -15.49 -3.10
C GLN A 54 -4.74 -15.55 -1.56
N LYS A 55 -4.79 -14.38 -0.92
CA LYS A 55 -4.72 -14.17 0.53
C LYS A 55 -5.85 -13.25 1.00
N SER A 56 -7.06 -13.45 0.46
CA SER A 56 -8.22 -12.59 0.72
C SER A 56 -8.46 -12.32 2.20
N ASP A 57 -8.42 -13.35 3.05
CA ASP A 57 -8.72 -13.21 4.48
C ASP A 57 -7.67 -12.37 5.21
N GLU A 58 -6.40 -12.55 4.85
CA GLU A 58 -5.28 -11.79 5.43
C GLU A 58 -5.33 -10.33 4.98
N VAL A 59 -5.50 -10.09 3.68
CA VAL A 59 -5.60 -8.74 3.11
C VAL A 59 -6.82 -8.00 3.68
N ASN A 60 -7.99 -8.66 3.74
CA ASN A 60 -9.20 -8.06 4.28
C ASN A 60 -9.08 -7.74 5.76
N ARG A 61 -8.43 -8.60 6.56
CA ARG A 61 -8.21 -8.32 7.98
C ARG A 61 -7.35 -7.09 8.19
N GLU A 62 -6.19 -7.02 7.54
CA GLU A 62 -5.26 -5.88 7.71
C GLU A 62 -5.87 -4.58 7.16
N LEU A 63 -6.65 -4.65 6.08
CA LEU A 63 -7.35 -3.49 5.54
C LEU A 63 -8.48 -3.02 6.47
N LEU A 64 -9.26 -3.94 7.03
CA LEU A 64 -10.31 -3.63 7.99
C LEU A 64 -9.74 -2.97 9.25
N GLU A 65 -8.69 -3.56 9.83
CA GLU A 65 -8.01 -3.00 11.02
C GLU A 65 -7.52 -1.56 10.74
N TRP A 66 -7.00 -1.31 9.54
CA TRP A 66 -6.58 0.03 9.13
C TRP A 66 -7.75 1.02 9.01
N VAL A 67 -8.85 0.62 8.37
CA VAL A 67 -10.05 1.46 8.22
C VAL A 67 -10.64 1.80 9.59
N GLU A 68 -10.83 0.79 10.44
CA GLU A 68 -11.37 0.97 11.80
C GLU A 68 -10.43 1.85 12.65
N GLY A 69 -9.12 1.70 12.51
CA GLY A 69 -8.10 2.52 13.17
C GLY A 69 -8.13 4.00 12.78
N LEU A 70 -8.72 4.33 11.62
CA LEU A 70 -8.94 5.71 11.18
C LEU A 70 -10.29 6.28 11.69
N GLY A 71 -11.10 5.48 12.38
CA GLY A 71 -12.44 5.87 12.84
C GLY A 71 -13.46 5.98 11.70
N MET A 72 -13.26 5.23 10.62
CA MET A 72 -14.17 5.12 9.47
C MET A 72 -15.02 3.86 9.55
#